data_AF-A0A7J9WYP6-F1
#
_entry.id   AF-A0A7J9WYP6-F1
#
_cell.length_a   1.000
_cell.length_b   1.000
_cell.length_c   1.000
_cell.angle_alpha   90.00
_cell.angle_beta   90.00
_cell.angle_gamma   90.00
#
_symmetry.space_group_name_H-M   'P 1'
#
loop_
_entity.id
_entity.type
_entity.pdbx_description
1 polymer ?
#
loop_
_entity_poly.entity_id
_entity_poly.type
_entity_poly.pdbx_seq_one_letter_code
_entity_poly.pdbx_strand_id
1 'polypeptide(L)' 'MRDIEPERPKDAGVEEDTPPTMQIEGARVLADDARPLLEGKGFSEDQIRRWADTYISEVGSGDVRSFIDWIDRRERS' A
#
# COMPACT_ATOMS: atom_id res chain seq x y z
N MET A 1 -31.26 3.01 25.27
CA MET A 1 -29.96 2.40 24.95
C MET A 1 -29.24 3.43 24.09
N ARG A 2 -28.18 4.08 24.61
CA ARG A 2 -27.46 5.10 23.84
C ARG A 2 -26.49 4.36 22.92
N ASP A 3 -26.67 4.51 21.62
CA ASP A 3 -25.68 4.11 20.63
C ASP A 3 -24.39 4.87 20.94
N ILE A 4 -23.30 4.14 21.20
CA ILE A 4 -21.97 4.74 21.21
C ILE A 4 -21.53 4.70 19.76
N GLU A 5 -21.63 5.82 19.05
CA GLU A 5 -20.91 5.97 17.79
C GLU A 5 -19.42 6.00 18.13
N PRO A 6 -18.62 4.98 17.73
CA PRO A 6 -17.20 4.99 18.03
C PRO A 6 -16.54 6.15 17.28
N GLU A 7 -15.86 7.03 18.02
CA GLU A 7 -15.04 8.10 17.44
C GLU A 7 -13.95 7.47 16.57
N ARG A 8 -13.67 8.10 15.41
CA ARG A 8 -12.57 7.63 14.55
C ARG A 8 -11.25 7.98 15.24
N PRO A 9 -10.18 7.16 15.11
CA PRO A 9 -8.91 7.38 15.80
C PRO A 9 -8.32 8.80 15.64
N LYS A 10 -8.50 9.41 14.47
CA LYS A 10 -8.13 10.79 14.18
C LYS A 10 -8.86 11.84 15.01
N ASP A 11 -10.12 11.58 15.38
CA ASP A 11 -10.96 12.47 16.18
C ASP A 11 -10.53 12.41 17.67
N ALA A 12 -9.76 11.37 18.06
CA ALA A 12 -9.12 11.20 19.37
C ALA A 12 -7.67 11.73 19.44
N GLY A 13 -7.17 12.40 18.38
CA GLY A 13 -5.82 12.99 18.35
C GLY A 13 -4.68 11.99 18.18
N VAL A 14 -4.97 10.77 17.72
CA VAL A 14 -3.92 9.82 17.30
C VAL A 14 -3.50 10.18 15.88
N GLU A 15 -2.26 10.68 15.72
CA GLU A 15 -1.63 10.75 14.40
C GLU A 15 -1.50 9.31 13.86
N GLU A 16 -2.04 9.06 12.66
CA GLU A 16 -1.84 7.81 11.91
C GLU A 16 -0.41 7.76 11.37
N ASP A 17 0.59 7.88 12.24
CA ASP A 17 1.97 7.65 11.89
C ASP A 17 2.20 6.13 11.92
N THR A 18 1.97 5.49 10.78
CA THR A 18 2.15 4.05 10.66
C THR A 18 3.61 3.72 10.92
N PRO A 19 3.93 2.88 11.93
CA PRO A 19 5.32 2.58 12.27
C PRO A 19 6.08 2.05 11.04
N PRO A 20 7.38 2.38 10.88
CA PRO A 20 8.18 1.94 9.74
C PRO A 20 8.17 0.41 9.54
N THR A 21 8.07 -0.36 10.62
CA THR A 21 7.95 -1.83 10.56
C THR A 21 6.64 -2.29 9.93
N MET A 22 5.54 -1.62 10.23
CA MET A 22 4.22 -1.92 9.67
C MET A 22 4.14 -1.49 8.19
N GLN A 23 4.87 -0.44 7.81
CA GLN A 23 5.04 -0.05 6.41
C GLN A 23 5.83 -1.10 5.61
N ILE A 24 6.92 -1.64 6.16
CA ILE A 24 7.70 -2.73 5.53
C ILE A 24 6.85 -3.99 5.35
N GLU A 25 6.07 -4.37 6.37
CA GLU A 25 5.14 -5.50 6.26
C GLU A 25 4.05 -5.24 5.22
N GLY A 26 3.50 -4.01 5.17
CA GLY A 26 2.53 -3.60 4.16
C GLY A 26 3.08 -3.68 2.74
N ALA A 27 4.30 -3.23 2.49
CA ALA A 27 4.95 -3.30 1.19
C ALA A 27 5.13 -4.75 0.72
N ARG A 28 5.55 -5.64 1.63
CA ARG A 28 5.73 -7.05 1.31
C ARG A 28 4.42 -7.74 0.97
N VAL A 29 3.38 -7.54 1.78
CA VAL A 29 2.05 -8.12 1.52
C VAL A 29 1.50 -7.61 0.18
N LEU A 30 1.61 -6.31 -0.06
CA LEU A 30 1.16 -5.69 -1.30
C LEU A 30 1.90 -6.25 -2.54
N ALA A 31 3.22 -6.47 -2.43
CA ALA A 31 4.01 -7.10 -3.47
C ALA A 31 3.56 -8.53 -3.75
N ASP A 32 3.37 -9.34 -2.70
CA ASP A 32 2.94 -10.74 -2.82
C ASP A 32 1.55 -10.85 -3.44
N ASP A 33 0.61 -9.99 -3.06
CA ASP A 33 -0.76 -9.98 -3.57
C ASP A 33 -0.83 -9.47 -5.03
N ALA A 34 0.00 -8.48 -5.40
CA ALA A 34 0.05 -7.94 -6.76
C ALA A 34 0.84 -8.81 -7.74
N ARG A 35 1.71 -9.70 -7.23
CA ARG A 35 2.61 -10.54 -8.04
C ARG A 35 1.96 -11.25 -9.23
N PRO A 36 0.86 -12.02 -9.09
CA PRO A 36 0.28 -12.73 -10.24
C PRO A 36 -0.16 -11.79 -11.38
N LEU A 37 -0.58 -10.57 -11.06
CA LEU A 37 -1.00 -9.58 -12.05
C LEU A 37 0.21 -8.90 -12.72
N LEU A 38 1.24 -8.57 -11.94
CA LEU A 38 2.43 -7.89 -12.44
C LEU A 38 3.38 -8.83 -13.19
N GLU A 39 3.50 -10.09 -12.77
CA GLU A 39 4.21 -11.13 -13.54
C GLU A 39 3.53 -11.35 -14.90
N GLY A 40 2.20 -11.35 -14.94
CA GLY A 40 1.43 -11.38 -16.19
C GLY A 40 1.68 -10.18 -17.12
N LYS A 41 2.14 -9.05 -16.57
CA LYS A 41 2.59 -7.86 -17.31
C LYS A 41 4.10 -7.86 -17.63
N GLY A 42 4.85 -8.88 -17.21
CA GLY A 42 6.28 -9.03 -17.48
C GLY A 42 7.22 -8.45 -16.43
N PHE A 43 6.71 -8.07 -15.25
CA PHE A 43 7.57 -7.61 -14.15
C PHE A 43 8.22 -8.82 -13.45
N SER A 44 9.49 -8.69 -13.09
CA SER A 44 10.17 -9.66 -12.23
C SER A 44 9.80 -9.45 -10.76
N GLU A 45 9.99 -10.49 -9.94
CA GLU A 45 9.77 -10.42 -8.49
C GLU A 45 10.54 -9.26 -7.84
N ASP A 46 11.81 -9.06 -8.22
CA ASP A 46 12.64 -7.97 -7.73
C ASP A 46 12.15 -6.58 -8.16
N GLN A 47 11.51 -6.47 -9.33
CA GLN A 47 10.88 -5.22 -9.75
C GLN A 47 9.62 -4.97 -8.94
N ILE A 48 8.79 -6.00 -8.73
CA ILE A 48 7.54 -5.90 -7.96
C ILE A 48 7.81 -5.45 -6.52
N ARG A 49 8.81 -6.05 -5.86
CA ARG A 49 9.22 -5.66 -4.49
C ARG A 49 9.66 -4.20 -4.42
N ARG A 50 10.56 -3.77 -5.33
CA ARG A 50 11.04 -2.38 -5.38
C ARG A 50 9.90 -1.40 -5.65
N TRP A 51 8.95 -1.76 -6.50
CA TRP A 51 7.78 -0.94 -6.76
C TRP A 51 6.88 -0.81 -5.54
N ALA A 52 6.65 -1.90 -4.80
CA ALA A 52 5.83 -1.88 -3.60
C ALA A 52 6.48 -1.07 -2.47
N ASP A 53 7.79 -1.22 -2.26
CA ASP A 53 8.56 -0.40 -1.31
C ASP A 53 8.43 1.09 -1.64
N THR A 54 8.57 1.44 -2.93
CA THR A 54 8.45 2.83 -3.40
C THR A 54 7.03 3.35 -3.22
N TYR A 55 6.02 2.54 -3.54
CA TYR A 55 4.61 2.91 -3.39
C TYR A 55 4.27 3.19 -1.94
N ILE A 56 4.64 2.31 -1.00
CA ILE A 56 4.41 2.54 0.43
C ILE A 56 5.20 3.75 0.93
N SER A 57 6.44 3.96 0.48
CA SER A 57 7.22 5.13 0.89
C SER A 57 6.60 6.45 0.44
N GLU A 58 5.92 6.49 -0.71
CA GLU A 58 5.33 7.72 -1.25
C GLU A 58 3.85 7.91 -0.90
N VAL A 59 3.09 6.82 -0.79
CA VAL A 59 1.63 6.83 -0.60
C VAL A 59 1.26 6.45 0.84
N GLY A 60 2.17 5.84 1.59
CA GLY A 60 1.99 5.38 2.97
C GLY A 60 1.25 4.04 3.07
N SER A 61 0.14 3.88 2.35
CA SER A 61 -0.63 2.64 2.30
C SER A 61 -1.52 2.57 1.07
N GLY A 62 -1.99 1.38 0.72
CA GLY A 62 -2.98 1.22 -0.35
C GLY A 62 -3.25 -0.24 -0.69
N ASP A 63 -4.19 -0.45 -1.61
CA ASP A 63 -4.56 -1.77 -2.12
C ASP A 63 -3.84 -2.11 -3.45
N VAL A 64 -3.93 -3.38 -3.86
CA VAL A 64 -3.31 -3.89 -5.08
C VAL A 64 -3.74 -3.12 -6.32
N ARG A 65 -5.01 -2.71 -6.40
CA ARG A 65 -5.52 -1.97 -7.55
C ARG A 65 -4.87 -0.59 -7.64
N SER A 66 -4.87 0.14 -6.53
CA SER A 66 -4.30 1.49 -6.43
C SER A 66 -2.79 1.47 -6.69
N PHE A 67 -2.11 0.42 -6.24
CA PHE A 67 -0.71 0.17 -6.54
C PHE A 67 -0.44 -0.06 -8.03
N ILE A 68 -1.22 -0.94 -8.69
CA ILE A 68 -1.09 -1.20 -10.13
C ILE A 68 -1.40 0.05 -10.95
N ASP A 69 -2.48 0.77 -10.62
CA ASP A 69 -2.87 2.03 -11.28
C ASP A 69 -1.78 3.11 -11.09
N TRP A 70 -1.04 3.07 -9.99
CA TRP A 70 0.09 3.96 -9.75
C TRP A 70 1.34 3.58 -10.58
N ILE A 71 1.68 2.29 -10.69
CA ILE A 71 2.74 1.81 -11.59
C ILE A 71 2.41 2.19 -13.05
N ASP A 72 1.20 1.91 -13.51
CA ASP A 72 0.77 2.17 -14.89
C ASP A 72 0.86 3.67 -15.24
N ARG A 73 0.65 4.56 -14.26
CA ARG A 73 0.83 6.02 -14.45
C ARG A 73 2.30 6.42 -14.57
N ARG A 74 3.20 5.77 -13.82
CA ARG A 74 4.64 6.05 -13.87
C ARG A 74 5.31 5.53 -15.13
N GLU A 75 4.94 4.34 -15.59
CA GLU A 75 5.46 3.74 -16.84
C GLU A 75 5.01 4.50 -18.11
N ARG A 76 3.96 5.32 -18.01
CA ARG A 76 3.44 6.15 -19.11
C ARG A 76 3.96 7.58 -19.13
N SER A 77 4.74 7.99 -18.12
CA SER A 77 5.31 9.33 -18.01
C SER A 77 6.72 9.40 -18.58
#